data_AF-A0A2D5MR98-F1
#
_entry.id   AF-A0A2D5MR98-F1
#
_cell.length_a   1.000
_cell.length_b   1.000
_cell.length_c   1.000
_cell.angle_alpha   90.00
_cell.angle_beta   90.00
_cell.angle_gamma   90.00
#
_symmetry.space_group_name_H-M   'P 1'
#
loop_
_entity.id
_entity.type
_entity.pdbx_description
1 polymer ?
#
loop_
_entity_poly.entity_id
_entity_poly.type
_entity_poly.pdbx_seq_one_letter_code
_entity_poly.pdbx_strand_id
1 'polypeptide(L)' 'MTSTIKVDRIENGAAGTKITLGGELVIEGNATMFGPALKTSSNSVSSNLTIDSGTNGLLIGPISVDSGVAITVNGALTVI' A
#
# COMPACT_ATOMS: atom_id res chain seq x y z
N MET A 1 12.49 -28.15 -5.39
CA MET A 1 12.44 -28.07 -6.86
C MET A 1 11.77 -26.75 -7.21
N THR A 2 12.44 -25.88 -7.95
CA THR A 2 11.86 -24.61 -8.42
C THR A 2 11.04 -24.87 -9.67
N SER A 3 9.72 -24.65 -9.58
CA SER A 3 8.83 -24.71 -10.73
C SER A 3 8.74 -23.33 -11.36
N THR A 4 9.14 -23.19 -12.62
CA THR A 4 8.97 -21.94 -13.37
C THR A 4 7.62 -21.94 -14.07
N ILE A 5 6.75 -20.98 -13.72
CA ILE A 5 5.50 -20.75 -14.45
C ILE A 5 5.81 -19.79 -15.61
N LYS A 6 5.57 -20.24 -16.84
CA LYS A 6 5.58 -19.37 -18.03
C LYS A 6 4.15 -19.00 -18.34
N VAL A 7 3.88 -17.71 -18.42
CA VAL A 7 2.60 -17.16 -18.85
C VAL A 7 2.80 -16.53 -20.22
N ASP A 8 1.82 -16.71 -21.12
CA ASP A 8 1.92 -16.17 -22.48
C ASP A 8 1.92 -14.63 -22.47
N ARG A 9 1.09 -14.02 -21.62
CA ARG A 9 1.09 -12.57 -21.37
C ARG A 9 0.45 -12.23 -20.03
N ILE A 10 1.01 -11.25 -19.34
CA ILE A 10 0.35 -10.55 -18.23
C ILE A 10 -0.07 -9.18 -18.77
N GLU A 11 -1.37 -8.99 -19.00
CA GLU A 11 -1.91 -7.72 -19.50
C GLU A 11 -2.27 -6.80 -18.34
N ASN A 12 -2.15 -5.48 -18.55
CA ASN A 12 -2.79 -4.51 -17.68
C ASN A 12 -4.31 -4.64 -17.90
N GLY A 13 -4.96 -5.44 -17.05
CA GLY A 13 -6.41 -5.60 -17.13
C GLY A 13 -7.13 -4.25 -16.98
N ALA A 14 -8.41 -4.22 -17.33
CA ALA A 14 -9.25 -3.05 -17.05
C ALA A 14 -9.10 -2.64 -15.57
N ALA A 15 -9.27 -1.35 -15.27
CA ALA A 15 -9.13 -0.84 -13.90
C ALA A 15 -9.88 -1.72 -12.90
N GLY A 16 -9.19 -2.16 -11.84
CA GLY A 16 -9.74 -3.07 -10.83
C GLY A 16 -9.51 -4.57 -11.08
N THR A 17 -8.87 -4.95 -12.19
CA THR A 17 -8.42 -6.33 -12.41
C THR A 17 -7.34 -6.69 -11.40
N LYS A 18 -7.48 -7.84 -10.73
CA LYS A 18 -6.55 -8.31 -9.70
C LYS A 18 -5.82 -9.57 -10.18
N ILE A 19 -4.55 -9.69 -9.81
CA ILE A 19 -3.79 -10.94 -9.93
C ILE A 19 -3.73 -11.55 -8.53
N THR A 20 -4.26 -12.76 -8.39
CA THR A 20 -4.30 -13.50 -7.11
C THR A 20 -3.30 -14.64 -7.13
N LEU A 21 -2.45 -14.71 -6.11
CA LEU A 21 -1.55 -15.84 -5.87
C LEU A 21 -2.16 -16.68 -4.75
N GLY A 22 -2.33 -17.99 -4.98
CA GLY A 22 -2.86 -18.92 -3.98
C GLY A 22 -1.89 -19.25 -2.83
N GLY A 23 -0.76 -18.56 -2.75
CA GLY A 23 0.32 -18.80 -1.79
C GLY A 23 1.13 -17.54 -1.50
N GLU A 24 2.33 -17.70 -0.95
CA GLU A 24 3.21 -16.59 -0.58
C GLU A 24 3.78 -15.88 -1.83
N LEU A 25 3.73 -14.55 -1.82
CA LEU A 25 4.40 -13.70 -2.80
C LEU A 25 5.75 -13.26 -2.24
N VAL A 26 6.84 -13.71 -2.86
CA VAL A 26 8.21 -13.25 -2.56
C VAL A 26 8.69 -12.36 -3.70
N ILE A 27 9.10 -11.12 -3.39
CA ILE A 27 9.68 -10.17 -4.36
C ILE A 27 11.13 -9.91 -3.96
N GLU A 28 12.07 -10.43 -4.74
CA GLU A 28 13.51 -10.23 -4.51
C GLU A 28 13.96 -8.91 -5.17
N GLY A 29 13.65 -7.76 -4.53
CA GLY A 29 14.02 -6.42 -5.01
C GLY A 29 13.52 -5.27 -4.09
N ASN A 30 13.80 -4.01 -4.45
CA ASN A 30 13.25 -2.84 -3.75
C ASN A 30 11.77 -2.64 -4.15
N ALA A 31 10.88 -3.42 -3.56
CA ALA A 31 9.44 -3.35 -3.82
C ALA A 31 8.76 -2.35 -2.86
N THR A 32 8.11 -1.32 -3.39
CA THR A 32 7.17 -0.49 -2.63
C THR A 32 5.84 -1.22 -2.50
N MET A 33 5.79 -2.21 -1.61
CA MET A 33 4.57 -2.93 -1.27
C MET A 33 3.70 -2.02 -0.38
N PHE A 34 2.61 -1.48 -0.92
CA PHE A 34 1.59 -0.79 -0.12
C PHE A 34 0.78 -1.84 0.66
N GLY A 35 1.32 -2.30 1.79
CA GLY A 35 0.64 -3.16 2.77
C GLY A 35 0.16 -2.38 4.01
N PRO A 36 -0.69 -2.99 4.86
CA PRO A 36 -1.46 -2.31 5.92
C PRO A 36 -0.65 -1.79 7.12
N ALA A 37 0.68 -1.86 7.09
CA ALA A 37 1.55 -1.17 8.03
C ALA A 37 2.19 0.01 7.31
N LEU A 38 1.44 1.11 7.20
CA LEU A 38 1.97 2.36 6.69
C LEU A 38 3.01 2.89 7.70
N LYS A 39 4.28 2.66 7.41
CA LYS A 39 5.41 3.28 8.11
C LYS A 39 6.03 4.29 7.15
N THR A 40 5.34 5.42 6.95
CA THR A 40 5.89 6.52 6.16
C THR A 40 6.87 7.29 7.03
N SER A 41 8.17 7.18 6.75
CA SER A 41 9.18 8.12 7.26
C SER A 41 9.10 9.49 6.57
N SER A 42 8.22 9.63 5.57
CA SER A 42 7.87 10.92 4.99
C SER A 42 6.75 11.55 5.81
N ASN A 43 7.11 12.61 6.53
CA ASN A 43 6.23 13.53 7.25
C ASN A 43 5.32 14.38 6.33
N SER A 44 5.10 13.95 5.08
CA SER A 44 4.36 14.67 4.05
C SER A 44 3.38 13.74 3.34
N VAL A 45 2.10 14.14 3.30
CA VAL A 45 1.03 13.44 2.57
C VAL A 45 0.68 14.26 1.34
N SER A 46 1.17 13.82 0.17
CA SER A 46 1.03 14.51 -1.12
C SER A 46 -0.08 13.94 -2.01
N SER A 47 -0.78 12.90 -1.56
CA SER A 47 -1.90 12.27 -2.25
C SER A 47 -2.93 11.77 -1.25
N ASN A 48 -4.19 11.66 -1.67
CA ASN A 48 -5.26 11.17 -0.81
C ASN A 48 -4.89 9.81 -0.20
N LEU A 49 -5.05 9.72 1.12
CA LEU A 49 -4.72 8.56 1.92
C LEU A 49 -5.98 8.06 2.64
N THR A 50 -6.29 6.78 2.53
CA THR A 50 -7.37 6.14 3.28
C THR A 50 -6.80 5.05 4.19
N ILE A 51 -7.11 5.13 5.48
CA ILE A 51 -6.89 4.07 6.45
C ILE A 51 -8.19 3.29 6.56
N ASP A 52 -8.21 2.11 5.94
CA ASP A 52 -9.40 1.25 5.88
C ASP A 52 -9.78 0.68 7.25
N SER A 53 -11.04 0.30 7.39
CA SER A 53 -11.51 -0.40 8.58
C SER A 53 -10.75 -1.71 8.78
N GLY A 54 -10.37 -2.00 10.04
CA GLY A 54 -9.53 -3.15 10.37
C GLY A 54 -8.03 -2.97 10.14
N THR A 55 -7.60 -1.79 9.67
CA THR A 55 -6.18 -1.41 9.59
C THR A 55 -5.85 -0.28 10.56
N ASN A 56 -4.57 -0.20 10.96
CA ASN A 56 -4.07 0.82 11.88
C ASN A 56 -2.95 1.61 11.22
N GLY A 57 -3.03 2.94 11.25
CA GLY A 57 -1.97 3.84 10.83
C GLY A 57 -1.15 4.36 12.02
N LEU A 58 0.16 4.52 11.83
CA LEU A 58 1.07 5.19 12.76
C LEU A 58 1.82 6.30 12.02
N LEU A 59 1.62 7.55 12.45
CA LEU A 59 2.34 8.71 11.93
C LEU A 59 3.26 9.24 13.04
N ILE A 60 4.52 9.50 12.71
CA ILE A 60 5.55 9.93 13.66
C ILE A 60 6.13 11.26 13.20
N GLY A 61 6.08 12.28 14.06
CA GLY A 61 6.60 13.62 13.84
C GLY A 61 5.57 14.60 13.25
N PRO A 62 5.98 15.83 12.91
CA PRO A 62 5.10 16.84 12.32
C PRO A 62 4.50 16.31 11.01
N ILE A 63 3.21 16.53 10.78
CA ILE A 63 2.53 16.05 9.56
C ILE A 63 2.24 17.25 8.67
N SER A 64 2.78 17.24 7.47
CA SER A 64 2.44 18.17 6.40
C SER A 64 1.46 17.50 5.44
N VAL A 65 0.32 18.13 5.17
CA VAL A 65 -0.67 17.65 4.21
C VAL A 65 -0.80 18.71 3.13
N ASP A 66 -0.57 18.32 1.88
CA ASP A 66 -0.65 19.24 0.75
C ASP A 66 -2.08 19.78 0.58
N SER A 67 -2.19 20.99 0.01
CA SER A 67 -3.50 21.60 -0.25
C SER A 67 -4.32 20.72 -1.21
N GLY A 68 -5.57 20.42 -0.84
CA GLY A 68 -6.46 19.56 -1.63
C GLY A 68 -6.28 18.06 -1.40
N VAL A 69 -5.40 17.66 -0.46
CA VAL A 69 -5.21 16.27 -0.06
C VAL A 69 -5.97 15.95 1.22
N ALA A 70 -6.57 14.77 1.28
CA ALA A 70 -7.29 14.27 2.45
C ALA A 70 -6.67 13.00 3.04
N ILE A 71 -6.69 12.90 4.38
CA ILE A 71 -6.49 11.66 5.11
C ILE A 71 -7.86 11.22 5.64
N THR A 72 -8.37 10.11 5.13
CA THR A 72 -9.64 9.51 5.55
C THR A 72 -9.35 8.36 6.51
N VAL A 73 -9.91 8.41 7.72
CA VAL A 73 -9.68 7.40 8.76
C VAL A 73 -10.96 6.64 9.04
N ASN A 74 -11.03 5.40 8.55
CA ASN A 74 -12.11 4.44 8.82
C ASN A 74 -11.68 3.34 9.82
N GLY A 75 -10.38 3.22 10.09
CA GLY A 75 -9.78 2.37 11.12
C GLY A 75 -9.24 3.17 12.32
N ALA A 76 -8.07 2.80 12.83
CA ALA A 76 -7.40 3.58 13.89
C ALA A 76 -6.17 4.32 13.34
N LEU A 77 -5.94 5.54 13.84
CA LEU A 77 -4.77 6.36 13.52
C LEU A 77 -4.13 6.83 14.82
N THR A 78 -2.85 6.50 15.01
CA THR A 78 -2.04 7.01 16.12
C THR A 78 -1.00 8.00 15.59
N VAL A 79 -0.89 9.15 16.23
CA VAL A 79 0.07 10.22 15.89
C VAL A 79 0.96 10.46 17.10
N ILE A 80 2.29 10.41 16.90
CA ILE A 80 3.31 10.57 17.95
C ILE A 80 4.30 11.66 17.56
#